data_AF-A0A1M7PSF1-F1
#
_entry.id   AF-A0A1M7PSF1-F1
#
_cell.length_a   1.000
_cell.length_b   1.000
_cell.length_c   1.000
_cell.angle_alpha   90.00
_cell.angle_beta   90.00
_cell.angle_gamma   90.00
#
_symmetry.space_group_name_H-M   'P 1'
#
loop_
_entity.id
_entity.type
_entity.pdbx_description
1 polymer ?
#
loop_
_entity_poly.entity_id
_entity_poly.type
_entity_poly.pdbx_seq_one_letter_code
_entity_poly.pdbx_strand_id
1 'polypeptide(L)'
;MKEKSTHEEIYEKLSSLFNLKFKAQLKDSPIEFDNFLLVKNVVLENENYVILFRKEKEILKFRNRDEFLSSFISFIDIKINQFEEEFKDLQKFESMSMGIKYNENEVYMRHESIGHGTTKLNQIREKLVNANKPSSK
;
A
#
# COMPACT_ATOMS: atom_id res chain seq x y z
N MET A 1 -15.68 6.20 -24.06
CA MET A 1 -14.60 5.34 -23.55
C MET A 1 -14.52 5.55 -22.06
N LYS A 2 -14.67 4.52 -21.22
CA LYS A 2 -14.49 4.67 -19.77
C LYS A 2 -13.02 4.97 -19.52
N GLU A 3 -12.69 6.16 -19.02
CA GLU A 3 -11.36 6.44 -18.49
C GLU A 3 -11.03 5.31 -17.50
N LYS A 4 -9.97 4.55 -17.78
CA LYS A 4 -9.46 3.60 -16.79
C LYS A 4 -9.02 4.42 -15.58
N SER A 5 -9.36 3.95 -14.37
CA SER A 5 -8.90 4.64 -13.17
C SER A 5 -7.37 4.69 -13.18
N THR A 6 -6.79 5.84 -12.84
CA THR A 6 -5.34 6.07 -12.78
C THR A 6 -4.63 4.97 -11.98
N HIS A 7 -5.30 4.45 -10.96
CA HIS A 7 -4.86 3.30 -10.17
C HIS A 7 -4.58 2.04 -11.01
N GLU A 8 -5.53 1.61 -11.85
CA GLU A 8 -5.39 0.41 -12.66
C GLU A 8 -4.29 0.57 -13.70
N GLU A 9 -4.17 1.73 -14.32
CA GLU A 9 -3.14 2.00 -15.33
C GLU A 9 -1.73 1.93 -14.75
N ILE A 10 -1.53 2.47 -13.54
CA ILE A 10 -0.25 2.40 -12.84
C ILE A 10 0.08 0.94 -12.52
N TYR A 11 -0.89 0.16 -12.03
CA TYR A 11 -0.68 -1.27 -11.81
C TYR A 11 -0.25 -1.97 -13.11
N GLU A 12 -0.95 -1.78 -14.23
CA GLU A 12 -0.61 -2.45 -15.49
C GLU A 12 0.79 -2.06 -15.97
N LYS A 13 1.20 -0.80 -15.80
CA LYS A 13 2.57 -0.35 -16.08
C LYS A 13 3.60 -1.08 -15.21
N LEU A 14 3.39 -1.15 -13.90
CA LEU A 14 4.29 -1.85 -12.99
C LEU A 14 4.36 -3.36 -13.30
N SER A 15 3.21 -3.95 -13.64
CA SER A 15 3.11 -5.35 -14.06
C SER A 15 3.91 -5.60 -15.33
N SER A 16 3.78 -4.74 -16.34
CA SER A 16 4.52 -4.85 -17.60
C SER A 16 6.02 -4.59 -17.43
N LEU A 17 6.42 -3.62 -16.61
CA LEU A 17 7.83 -3.25 -16.43
C LEU A 17 8.61 -4.32 -15.65
N PHE A 18 7.98 -4.94 -14.66
CA PHE A 18 8.69 -5.80 -13.69
C PHE A 18 8.16 -7.23 -13.62
N ASN A 19 7.24 -7.60 -14.52
CA ASN A 19 6.58 -8.90 -14.57
C ASN A 19 5.95 -9.30 -13.22
N LEU A 20 5.27 -8.35 -12.58
CA LEU A 20 4.65 -8.54 -11.27
C LEU A 20 3.14 -8.80 -11.42
N LYS A 21 2.61 -9.80 -10.71
CA LYS A 21 1.20 -10.21 -10.82
C LYS A 21 0.48 -10.11 -9.49
N PHE A 22 0.12 -8.91 -9.04
CA PHE A 22 -0.52 -8.69 -7.73
C PHE A 22 -1.84 -7.87 -7.78
N LYS A 23 -2.45 -7.69 -8.97
CA LYS A 23 -3.72 -6.96 -9.15
C LYS A 23 -4.82 -7.41 -8.20
N ALA A 24 -4.98 -8.72 -8.07
CA ALA A 24 -6.05 -9.31 -7.27
C ALA A 24 -5.90 -8.98 -5.78
N GLN A 25 -4.66 -8.82 -5.31
CA GLN A 25 -4.35 -8.45 -3.94
C GLN A 25 -4.56 -6.95 -3.70
N LEU A 26 -4.31 -6.09 -4.70
CA LEU A 26 -4.60 -4.65 -4.64
C LEU A 26 -6.10 -4.35 -4.63
N LYS A 27 -6.92 -5.20 -5.25
CA LYS A 27 -8.37 -5.01 -5.28
C LYS A 27 -8.92 -4.97 -3.85
N ASP A 28 -9.68 -3.92 -3.55
CA ASP A 28 -10.28 -3.65 -2.23
C ASP A 28 -9.23 -3.58 -1.11
N SER A 29 -7.99 -3.22 -1.46
CA SER A 29 -6.92 -2.92 -0.52
C SER A 29 -6.93 -1.42 -0.19
N PRO A 30 -6.34 -1.01 0.95
CA PRO A 30 -6.21 0.39 1.30
C PRO A 30 -5.15 1.13 0.46
N ILE A 31 -4.42 0.43 -0.43
CA ILE A 31 -3.42 1.05 -1.31
C ILE A 31 -4.10 1.50 -2.59
N GLU A 32 -4.09 2.81 -2.83
CA GLU A 32 -4.53 3.39 -4.08
C GLU A 32 -3.41 4.24 -4.71
N PHE A 33 -2.85 3.80 -5.83
CA PHE A 33 -1.95 4.63 -6.64
C PHE A 33 -2.65 5.87 -7.20
N ASP A 34 -1.94 7.00 -7.16
CA ASP A 34 -2.39 8.28 -7.68
C ASP A 34 -1.62 8.69 -8.94
N ASN A 35 -0.29 8.56 -8.94
CA ASN A 35 0.52 8.96 -10.10
C ASN A 35 1.80 8.13 -10.23
N PHE A 36 2.30 8.01 -11.45
CA PHE A 36 3.54 7.30 -11.80
C PHE A 36 4.40 8.14 -12.73
N LEU A 37 5.58 8.52 -12.25
CA LEU A 37 6.48 9.46 -12.91
C LEU A 37 7.83 8.81 -13.20
N LEU A 38 8.42 9.15 -14.35
CA LEU A 38 9.83 8.92 -14.64
C LEU A 38 10.57 10.23 -14.44
N VAL A 39 11.42 10.30 -13.41
CA VAL A 39 12.21 11.48 -13.08
C VAL A 39 13.63 11.30 -13.60
N LYS A 40 14.02 12.14 -14.55
CA LYS A 40 15.37 12.16 -15.12
C LYS A 40 16.19 13.26 -14.46
N ASN A 41 17.31 12.90 -13.84
CA ASN A 41 18.29 13.84 -13.36
C ASN A 41 19.30 14.11 -14.48
N VAL A 42 19.20 15.30 -15.08
CA VAL A 42 20.07 15.71 -16.21
C VAL A 42 21.51 16.00 -15.78
N VAL A 43 21.76 16.29 -14.50
CA VAL A 43 23.11 16.59 -13.98
C VAL A 43 23.87 15.31 -13.65
N LEU A 44 23.16 14.32 -13.09
CA LEU A 44 23.73 13.03 -12.69
C LEU A 44 23.51 11.92 -13.73
N GLU A 45 22.94 12.26 -14.89
CA GLU A 45 22.60 11.35 -16.00
C GLU A 45 21.91 10.05 -15.54
N ASN A 46 21.00 10.15 -14.57
CA ASN A 46 20.28 9.00 -14.03
C ASN A 46 18.76 9.19 -14.05
N GLU A 47 18.04 8.06 -14.05
CA GLU A 47 16.59 8.04 -14.08
C GLU A 47 16.05 7.25 -12.88
N ASN A 48 14.92 7.70 -12.33
CA ASN A 48 14.23 7.01 -11.26
C ASN A 48 12.73 7.03 -11.52
N TYR A 49 12.05 5.94 -11.22
CA TYR A 49 10.60 5.88 -11.15
C TYR A 49 10.11 6.40 -9.80
N VAL A 50 8.96 7.07 -9.81
CA VAL A 50 8.30 7.58 -8.61
C VAL A 50 6.81 7.21 -8.66
N ILE A 51 6.30 6.64 -7.57
CA ILE A 51 4.88 6.38 -7.35
C ILE A 51 4.37 7.30 -6.24
N LEU A 52 3.29 7.99 -6.55
CA LEU A 52 2.46 8.73 -5.60
C LEU A 52 1.26 7.85 -5.23
N PHE A 53 0.92 7.82 -3.95
CA PHE A 53 -0.26 7.12 -3.45
C PHE A 53 -1.33 8.14 -3.05
N ARG A 54 -2.58 7.81 -3.32
CA ARG A 54 -3.72 8.68 -2.99
C ARG A 54 -3.93 8.68 -1.49
N LYS A 55 -4.12 9.88 -0.93
CA LYS A 55 -4.32 10.12 0.52
C LYS A 55 -3.11 9.76 1.40
N GLU A 56 -1.96 9.47 0.81
CA GLU A 56 -0.74 9.17 1.55
C GLU A 56 0.30 10.26 1.34
N LYS A 57 1.16 10.44 2.36
CA LYS A 57 2.29 11.37 2.29
C LYS A 57 3.54 10.69 1.75
N GLU A 58 3.61 9.37 1.89
CA GLU A 58 4.74 8.58 1.45
C GLU A 58 4.80 8.54 -0.08
N ILE A 59 6.02 8.69 -0.59
CA ILE A 59 6.35 8.61 -2.02
C ILE A 59 7.31 7.45 -2.19
N LEU A 60 7.09 6.61 -3.19
CA LEU A 60 7.96 5.47 -3.45
C LEU A 60 8.84 5.76 -4.65
N LYS A 61 10.16 5.79 -4.43
CA LYS A 61 11.18 6.06 -5.45
C LYS A 61 12.06 4.82 -5.65
N PHE A 62 12.33 4.46 -6.91
CA PHE A 62 13.11 3.26 -7.24
C PHE A 62 13.66 3.34 -8.66
N ARG A 63 14.73 2.59 -8.94
CA ARG A 63 15.37 2.53 -10.27
C ARG A 63 15.09 1.23 -11.01
N ASN A 64 14.88 0.15 -10.27
CA ASN A 64 14.74 -1.20 -10.81
C ASN A 64 13.73 -2.01 -9.99
N ARG A 65 13.52 -3.25 -10.43
CA ARG A 65 12.57 -4.18 -9.81
C ARG A 65 12.86 -4.45 -8.33
N ASP A 66 14.11 -4.64 -7.96
CA ASP A 66 14.46 -5.06 -6.60
C ASP A 66 14.35 -3.88 -5.62
N GLU A 67 14.69 -2.68 -6.08
CA GLU A 67 14.41 -1.42 -5.35
C GLU A 67 12.90 -1.18 -5.22
N PHE A 68 12.13 -1.45 -6.27
CA PHE A 68 10.66 -1.36 -6.19
C PHE A 68 10.13 -2.32 -5.14
N LEU A 69 10.49 -3.61 -5.21
CA LEU A 69 9.99 -4.63 -4.29
C LEU A 69 10.33 -4.32 -2.84
N SER A 70 11.60 -3.97 -2.56
CA SER A 70 12.04 -3.65 -1.20
C SER A 70 11.35 -2.40 -0.67
N SER A 71 11.29 -1.32 -1.45
CA SER A 71 10.62 -0.08 -1.04
C SER A 71 9.11 -0.27 -0.87
N PHE A 72 8.48 -1.10 -1.71
CA PHE A 72 7.04 -1.31 -1.65
C PHE A 72 6.64 -2.20 -0.48
N ILE A 73 7.44 -3.22 -0.16
CA ILE A 73 7.29 -4.00 1.08
C ILE A 73 7.46 -3.08 2.29
N SER A 74 8.48 -2.23 2.32
CA SER A 74 8.68 -1.28 3.41
C SER A 74 7.49 -0.31 3.59
N PHE A 75 6.91 0.16 2.48
CA PHE A 75 5.71 0.99 2.51
C PHE A 75 4.51 0.23 3.12
N ILE A 76 4.32 -1.04 2.72
CA ILE A 76 3.27 -1.88 3.28
C ILE A 76 3.46 -2.09 4.78
N ASP A 77 4.70 -2.31 5.23
CA ASP A 77 5.02 -2.51 6.66
C ASP A 77 4.71 -1.25 7.48
N ILE A 78 4.99 -0.07 6.93
CA ILE A 78 4.58 1.21 7.55
C ILE A 78 3.05 1.29 7.67
N LYS A 79 2.31 0.91 6.63
CA LYS A 79 0.83 0.96 6.65
C LYS A 79 0.21 -0.04 7.63
N ILE A 80 0.78 -1.24 7.75
CA ILE A 80 0.36 -2.22 8.75
C ILE A 80 0.57 -1.65 10.16
N ASN A 81 1.73 -1.06 10.43
CA ASN A 81 2.00 -0.46 11.74
C ASN A 81 1.03 0.70 12.05
N GLN A 82 0.69 1.52 11.07
CA GLN A 82 -0.31 2.60 11.23
C GLN A 82 -1.69 2.05 11.64
N PHE A 83 -2.11 0.93 11.05
CA PHE A 83 -3.35 0.25 11.45
C PHE A 83 -3.26 -0.38 12.84
N GLU A 84 -2.12 -0.94 13.22
CA GLU A 84 -1.92 -1.45 14.58
C GLU A 84 -1.98 -0.33 15.64
N GLU A 85 -1.42 0.84 15.33
CA GLU A 85 -1.53 2.03 16.17
C GLU A 85 -2.98 2.52 16.24
N GLU A 86 -3.68 2.66 15.12
CA GLU A 86 -5.09 3.05 15.08
C GLU A 86 -5.98 2.09 15.89
N PHE A 87 -5.70 0.78 15.80
CA PHE A 87 -6.41 -0.24 16.57
C PHE A 87 -6.20 -0.08 18.07
N LYS A 88 -4.94 0.13 18.52
CA LYS A 88 -4.63 0.36 19.93
C LYS A 88 -5.30 1.62 20.45
N ASP A 89 -5.31 2.69 19.66
CA ASP A 89 -5.97 3.95 20.01
C ASP A 89 -7.49 3.77 20.11
N LEU A 90 -8.09 2.99 19.21
CA LEU A 90 -9.52 2.68 19.23
C LEU A 90 -9.90 1.87 20.49
N GLN A 91 -9.13 0.83 20.82
CA GLN A 91 -9.33 0.06 22.06
C GLN A 91 -9.19 0.93 23.30
N LYS A 92 -8.20 1.82 23.33
CA LYS A 92 -8.00 2.76 24.44
C LYS A 92 -9.20 3.71 24.56
N PHE A 93 -9.66 4.28 23.45
CA PHE A 93 -10.85 5.12 23.41
C PHE A 93 -12.07 4.40 24.00
N GLU A 94 -12.33 3.16 23.60
CA GLU A 94 -13.45 2.36 24.13
C GLU A 94 -13.31 2.13 25.64
N SER A 95 -12.11 1.79 26.11
CA SER A 95 -11.87 1.57 27.54
C SER A 95 -12.02 2.83 28.40
N MET A 96 -11.65 4.00 27.85
CA MET A 96 -11.72 5.29 28.54
C MET A 96 -13.10 5.94 28.45
N SER A 97 -13.92 5.53 27.47
CA SER A 97 -15.25 6.08 27.22
C SER A 97 -16.37 5.37 27.98
N MET A 98 -16.04 4.55 28.99
CA MET A 98 -17.04 3.93 29.86
C MET A 98 -17.98 4.98 30.47
N GLY A 99 -19.26 4.94 30.08
CA GLY A 99 -20.30 5.88 30.50
C GLY A 99 -20.50 7.10 29.60
N ILE A 100 -19.70 7.26 28.54
CA ILE A 100 -19.87 8.31 27.52
C ILE A 100 -20.65 7.73 26.34
N LYS A 101 -21.68 8.44 25.86
CA LYS A 101 -22.45 8.02 24.69
C LYS A 101 -21.63 8.30 23.42
N TYR A 102 -21.17 7.25 22.75
CA TYR A 102 -20.57 7.32 21.41
C TYR A 102 -21.35 6.43 20.44
N ASN A 103 -21.04 6.57 19.15
CA ASN A 103 -21.67 5.76 18.10
C ASN A 103 -20.95 4.40 17.99
N GLU A 104 -21.54 3.36 18.60
CA GLU A 104 -20.99 1.99 18.57
C GLU A 104 -20.85 1.45 17.15
N ASN A 105 -21.77 1.80 16.24
CA ASN A 105 -21.69 1.36 14.84
C ASN A 105 -20.47 1.94 14.14
N GLU A 106 -20.13 3.20 14.42
CA GLU A 106 -18.94 3.84 13.84
C GLU A 106 -17.66 3.17 14.32
N VAL A 107 -17.56 2.88 15.62
CA VAL A 107 -16.42 2.16 16.22
C VAL A 107 -16.29 0.75 15.63
N TYR A 108 -17.40 0.01 15.54
CA TYR A 108 -17.43 -1.30 14.90
C TYR A 108 -16.94 -1.25 13.45
N MET A 109 -17.44 -0.30 12.66
CA MET A 109 -17.01 -0.13 11.26
C MET A 109 -15.53 0.21 11.13
N ARG A 110 -14.94 0.93 12.09
CA ARG A 110 -13.50 1.21 12.11
C ARG A 110 -12.69 -0.04 12.41
N HIS A 111 -13.09 -0.87 13.38
CA HIS A 111 -12.46 -2.17 13.62
C HIS A 111 -12.47 -3.07 12.38
N GLU A 112 -13.63 -3.17 11.71
CA GLU A 112 -13.76 -3.94 10.47
C GLU A 112 -12.84 -3.41 9.36
N SER A 113 -12.80 -2.08 9.17
CA SER A 113 -11.93 -1.44 8.18
C SER A 113 -10.45 -1.72 8.45
N ILE A 114 -10.02 -1.61 9.70
CA ILE A 114 -8.63 -1.88 10.12
C ILE A 114 -8.28 -3.36 9.88
N GLY A 115 -9.15 -4.29 10.31
CA GLY A 115 -8.92 -5.72 10.17
C GLY A 115 -8.86 -6.17 8.70
N HIS A 116 -9.81 -5.71 7.88
CA HIS A 116 -9.82 -5.98 6.44
C HIS A 116 -8.60 -5.37 5.74
N GLY A 117 -8.29 -4.10 6.03
CA GLY A 117 -7.13 -3.40 5.48
C GLY A 117 -5.82 -4.11 5.78
N THR A 118 -5.60 -4.48 7.04
CA THR A 118 -4.41 -5.21 7.51
C THR A 118 -4.29 -6.57 6.83
N THR A 119 -5.39 -7.31 6.70
CA THR A 119 -5.40 -8.61 6.02
C THR A 119 -4.98 -8.48 4.55
N LYS A 120 -5.53 -7.48 3.84
CA LYS A 120 -5.18 -7.21 2.44
C LYS A 120 -3.72 -6.82 2.28
N LEU A 121 -3.21 -5.94 3.14
CA LEU A 121 -1.81 -5.53 3.13
C LEU A 121 -0.87 -6.72 3.33
N ASN A 122 -1.17 -7.61 4.28
CA ASN A 122 -0.39 -8.83 4.49
C ASN A 122 -0.39 -9.75 3.25
N GLN A 123 -1.55 -9.94 2.59
CA GLN A 123 -1.61 -10.73 1.36
C GLN A 123 -0.76 -10.15 0.23
N ILE A 124 -0.74 -8.82 0.08
CA ILE A 124 0.15 -8.14 -0.90
C ILE A 124 1.60 -8.39 -0.52
N ARG A 125 1.95 -8.14 0.75
CA ARG A 125 3.30 -8.29 1.30
C ARG A 125 3.86 -9.69 1.04
N GLU A 126 3.15 -10.73 1.46
CA GLU A 126 3.57 -12.12 1.29
C GLU A 126 3.82 -12.47 -0.18
N LYS A 127 2.97 -11.96 -1.07
CA LYS A 127 3.11 -12.18 -2.51
C LYS A 127 4.37 -11.52 -3.09
N LEU A 128 4.68 -10.30 -2.65
CA LEU A 128 5.89 -9.59 -3.06
C LEU A 128 7.15 -10.23 -2.49
N VAL A 129 7.14 -10.66 -1.22
CA VAL A 129 8.25 -11.38 -0.59
C VAL A 129 8.53 -12.69 -1.33
N ASN A 130 7.50 -13.45 -1.69
CA ASN A 130 7.67 -14.69 -2.46
C ASN A 130 8.16 -14.43 -3.89
N ALA A 131 7.79 -13.31 -4.51
CA ALA A 131 8.33 -12.88 -5.80
C ALA A 131 9.80 -12.41 -5.73
N ASN A 132 10.31 -12.13 -4.53
CA ASN A 132 11.68 -11.68 -4.28
C ASN A 132 12.63 -12.82 -3.85
N LYS A 133 12.12 -14.04 -3.64
CA LYS A 133 12.97 -15.20 -3.36
C LYS A 133 13.68 -15.63 -4.65
N PRO A 134 15.01 -15.85 -4.62
CA PRO A 134 15.68 -16.48 -5.76
C PRO A 134 15.03 -17.83 -6.00
N SER A 135 14.68 -18.12 -7.25
CA SER A 135 14.21 -19.45 -7.63
C SER A 135 15.35 -20.42 -7.37
N SER A 136 15.27 -21.20 -6.29
CA SER A 136 16.17 -22.31 -6.06
C SER A 136 16.03 -23.26 -7.25
N LYS A 137 17.00 -23.22 -8.17
CA LYS A 137 17.24 -24.24 -9.18
C LYS A 137 18.33 -25.16 -8.68
#